data_AF-A0A9D4UMJ8-F1
#
_entry.id   AF-A0A9D4UMJ8-F1
#
_cell.length_a   1.000
_cell.length_b   1.000
_cell.length_c   1.000
_cell.angle_alpha   90.00
_cell.angle_beta   90.00
_cell.angle_gamma   90.00
#
_symmetry.space_group_name_H-M   'P 1'
#
loop_
_entity.id
_entity.type
_entity.pdbx_description
1 polymer ?
#
loop_
_entity_poly.entity_id
_entity_poly.type
_entity_poly.pdbx_seq_one_letter_code
_entity_poly.pdbx_strand_id
1 'polypeptide(L)'
;MLSWTILGNNGVCPGYVLCQLFGLGSETRLTSTWLPGPYAIEVGQYDNEAWLLNVHAIDTRGTVDPLGCLECRCDLYNITVGEDGRPIKDGYKGGLLCCYDGVHCQLKDGYVGESRTYYLQYTVHYLDWSDSILPVKIYIFDSTYEGSGCKVEFDVSSCSSQNVSTSECTLMQESVMEVPIGGDVIYGVSHQHAGGIGGAIYGQDGREICTSIPLYGNGTEVGNEAGYIVGMTTCYPEPGSVQVMSGESIRLLSNYSRSISHTGVMGLSYIAVYPHSEAGTL
;
A
#
# COMPACT_ATOMS: atom_id res chain seq x y z
N MET A 1 5.24 -13.18 -29.36
CA MET A 1 5.17 -12.69 -27.97
C MET A 1 3.75 -12.91 -27.51
N LEU A 2 3.54 -13.73 -26.48
CA LEU A 2 2.22 -13.82 -25.87
C LEU A 2 1.96 -12.45 -25.22
N SER A 3 0.93 -11.77 -25.69
CA SER A 3 0.45 -10.53 -25.11
C SER A 3 -0.52 -10.92 -24.01
N TRP A 4 -0.24 -10.48 -22.78
CA TRP A 4 -1.07 -10.71 -21.62
C TRP A 4 -1.68 -9.38 -21.17
N THR A 5 -2.85 -9.44 -20.54
CA THR A 5 -3.52 -8.27 -19.96
C THR A 5 -3.52 -8.42 -18.45
N ILE A 6 -3.14 -7.36 -17.72
CA ILE A 6 -3.25 -7.31 -16.26
C ILE A 6 -4.46 -6.45 -15.93
N LEU A 7 -5.39 -6.99 -15.15
CA LEU A 7 -6.52 -6.23 -14.63
C LEU A 7 -6.02 -5.32 -13.51
N GLY A 8 -6.18 -3.99 -13.67
CA GLY A 8 -5.86 -3.01 -12.64
C GLY A 8 -7.05 -2.68 -11.75
N ASN A 9 -6.80 -2.04 -10.60
CA ASN A 9 -7.88 -1.47 -9.79
C ASN A 9 -8.53 -0.27 -10.48
N ASN A 10 -9.65 0.18 -9.92
CA ASN A 10 -10.48 1.27 -10.41
C ASN A 10 -10.07 2.64 -9.83
N GLY A 11 -8.92 2.74 -9.15
CA GLY A 11 -8.38 3.96 -8.56
C GLY A 11 -7.98 5.03 -9.58
N VAL A 12 -7.68 6.22 -9.07
CA VAL A 12 -7.37 7.41 -9.89
C VAL A 12 -5.90 7.52 -10.30
N CYS A 13 -5.04 6.62 -9.82
CA CYS A 13 -3.61 6.64 -10.13
C CYS A 13 -3.35 6.14 -11.57
N PRO A 14 -2.68 6.92 -12.43
CA PRO A 14 -2.51 6.58 -13.83
C PRO A 14 -1.43 5.50 -14.05
N GLY A 15 -1.42 4.92 -15.25
CA GLY A 15 -0.26 4.19 -15.77
C GLY A 15 0.07 2.87 -15.07
N TYR A 16 -0.92 2.23 -14.43
CA TYR A 16 -0.74 0.97 -13.69
C TYR A 16 0.28 1.05 -12.55
N VAL A 17 0.58 2.26 -12.05
CA VAL A 17 1.53 2.47 -10.95
C VAL A 17 1.09 1.76 -9.66
N LEU A 18 -0.23 1.68 -9.45
CA LEU A 18 -0.87 0.83 -8.46
C LEU A 18 -1.86 -0.06 -9.24
N CYS A 19 -1.43 -1.25 -9.66
CA CYS A 19 -2.25 -2.19 -10.43
C CYS A 19 -2.81 -3.34 -9.60
N GLN A 20 -2.55 -3.36 -8.29
CA GLN A 20 -2.92 -4.44 -7.41
C GLN A 20 -4.45 -4.53 -7.28
N LEU A 21 -4.97 -5.76 -7.21
CA LEU A 21 -6.38 -6.06 -6.94
C LEU A 21 -6.59 -6.72 -5.58
N PHE A 22 -5.60 -7.45 -5.10
CA PHE A 22 -5.68 -8.24 -3.88
C PHE A 22 -4.32 -8.35 -3.22
N GLY A 23 -4.29 -8.27 -1.88
CA GLY A 23 -3.08 -8.36 -1.07
C GLY A 23 -2.17 -7.13 -1.21
N LEU A 24 -2.10 -6.32 -0.16
CA LEU A 24 -1.22 -5.14 -0.11
C LEU A 24 -0.22 -5.26 1.03
N GLY A 25 1.06 -5.19 0.68
CA GLY A 25 2.15 -5.06 1.64
C GLY A 25 2.47 -6.32 2.46
N SER A 26 3.54 -6.21 3.25
CA SER A 26 4.04 -7.29 4.11
C SER A 26 3.19 -7.52 5.36
N GLU A 27 2.37 -6.54 5.74
CA GLU A 27 1.46 -6.60 6.89
C GLU A 27 0.27 -7.53 6.69
N THR A 28 0.10 -8.10 5.50
CA THR A 28 -1.01 -9.04 5.19
C THR A 28 -1.11 -10.22 6.16
N ARG A 29 -0.03 -10.59 6.87
CA ARG A 29 0.00 -11.72 7.82
C ARG A 29 -1.02 -11.60 8.96
N LEU A 30 -1.19 -10.40 9.53
CA LEU A 30 -2.14 -10.14 10.62
C LEU A 30 -3.25 -9.18 10.21
N THR A 31 -3.47 -9.03 8.89
CA THR A 31 -4.49 -8.15 8.32
C THR A 31 -5.58 -8.99 7.67
N SER A 32 -6.84 -8.78 8.07
CA SER A 32 -7.98 -9.47 7.47
C SER A 32 -8.23 -8.94 6.04
N THR A 33 -8.17 -9.81 5.03
CA THR A 33 -8.29 -9.42 3.61
C THR A 33 -9.43 -10.14 2.86
N TRP A 34 -10.30 -10.86 3.57
CA TRP A 34 -11.43 -11.55 2.94
C TRP A 34 -12.54 -10.54 2.58
N LEU A 35 -13.32 -10.84 1.55
CA LEU A 35 -14.56 -10.13 1.26
C LEU A 35 -15.74 -10.94 1.76
N PRO A 36 -16.70 -10.32 2.47
CA PRO A 36 -17.89 -11.03 2.89
C PRO A 36 -18.77 -11.44 1.72
N GLY A 37 -19.26 -12.68 1.74
CA GLY A 37 -20.27 -13.10 0.78
C GLY A 37 -21.53 -12.23 0.91
N PRO A 38 -22.19 -11.84 -0.19
CA PRO A 38 -21.98 -12.32 -1.57
C PRO A 38 -20.97 -11.51 -2.41
N TYR A 39 -20.15 -10.65 -1.80
CA TYR A 39 -19.25 -9.75 -2.52
C TYR A 39 -17.98 -10.45 -3.00
N ALA A 40 -17.57 -10.22 -4.26
CA ALA A 40 -16.35 -10.80 -4.82
C ALA A 40 -15.69 -9.90 -5.86
N ILE A 41 -14.38 -10.08 -6.03
CA ILE A 41 -13.59 -9.45 -7.10
C ILE A 41 -13.81 -10.27 -8.38
N GLU A 42 -14.27 -9.61 -9.44
CA GLU A 42 -14.45 -10.21 -10.75
C GLU A 42 -13.11 -10.27 -11.50
N VAL A 43 -12.73 -11.48 -11.93
CA VAL A 43 -11.49 -11.79 -12.67
C VAL A 43 -11.83 -12.62 -13.90
N GLY A 44 -10.93 -12.66 -14.88
CA GLY A 44 -11.16 -13.34 -16.16
C GLY A 44 -11.99 -12.51 -17.14
N GLN A 45 -11.88 -11.18 -17.09
CA GLN A 45 -12.60 -10.27 -17.99
C GLN A 45 -12.00 -10.25 -19.41
N TYR A 46 -10.77 -10.76 -19.56
CA TYR A 46 -10.06 -10.85 -20.84
C TYR A 46 -9.64 -12.29 -21.13
N ASP A 47 -9.75 -12.72 -22.39
CA ASP A 47 -9.31 -14.05 -22.85
C ASP A 47 -7.81 -14.33 -22.55
N ASN A 48 -7.00 -13.28 -22.41
CA ASN A 48 -5.56 -13.34 -22.16
C ASN A 48 -5.16 -12.71 -20.80
N GLU A 49 -6.07 -12.69 -19.83
CA GLU A 49 -5.80 -12.18 -18.49
C GLU A 49 -4.71 -13.01 -17.80
N ALA A 50 -3.72 -12.33 -17.20
CA ALA A 50 -2.66 -12.97 -16.43
C ALA A 50 -2.66 -12.48 -14.99
N TRP A 51 -2.44 -13.42 -14.06
CA TRP A 51 -2.24 -13.12 -12.66
C TRP A 51 -0.75 -12.85 -12.42
N LEU A 52 -0.44 -11.63 -12.01
CA LEU A 52 0.90 -11.25 -11.58
C LEU A 52 0.95 -11.19 -10.07
N LEU A 53 1.97 -11.82 -9.52
CA LEU A 53 2.36 -11.63 -8.14
C LEU A 53 3.54 -10.65 -8.11
N ASN A 54 3.35 -9.51 -7.45
CA ASN A 54 4.43 -8.54 -7.22
C ASN A 54 5.08 -8.84 -5.85
N VAL A 55 6.36 -9.21 -5.85
CA VAL A 55 7.14 -9.48 -4.63
C VAL A 55 8.35 -8.58 -4.62
N HIS A 56 8.47 -7.76 -3.57
CA HIS A 56 9.67 -7.01 -3.27
C HIS A 56 10.29 -7.57 -2.00
N ALA A 57 11.51 -8.12 -2.10
CA ALA A 57 12.19 -8.80 -1.00
C ALA A 57 13.56 -8.18 -0.77
N ILE A 58 13.82 -7.77 0.48
CA ILE A 58 15.08 -7.19 0.91
C ILE A 58 15.69 -8.11 1.97
N ASP A 59 16.89 -8.61 1.71
CA ASP A 59 17.65 -9.35 2.70
C ASP A 59 18.43 -8.41 3.62
N THR A 60 17.95 -8.26 4.85
CA THR A 60 18.55 -7.37 5.85
C THR A 60 19.58 -8.05 6.74
N ARG A 61 19.89 -9.34 6.50
CA ARG A 61 20.83 -10.08 7.34
C ARG A 61 22.24 -9.55 7.13
N GLY A 62 22.88 -9.16 8.24
CA GLY A 62 24.26 -8.67 8.22
C GLY A 62 24.42 -7.24 7.69
N THR A 63 23.33 -6.54 7.36
CA THR A 63 23.40 -5.14 6.92
C THR A 63 23.81 -4.21 8.06
N VAL A 64 24.41 -3.07 7.69
CA VAL A 64 24.83 -2.04 8.66
C VAL A 64 23.62 -1.36 9.32
N ASP A 65 22.55 -1.16 8.56
CA ASP A 65 21.32 -0.46 8.95
C ASP A 65 20.10 -1.18 8.34
N PRO A 66 19.53 -2.20 9.03
CA PRO A 66 18.39 -2.95 8.53
C PRO A 66 17.17 -2.09 8.17
N LEU A 67 16.86 -1.07 9.00
CA LEU A 67 15.72 -0.19 8.76
C LEU A 67 15.97 0.69 7.53
N GLY A 68 17.15 1.30 7.42
CA GLY A 68 17.51 2.07 6.24
C GLY A 68 17.52 1.25 4.95
N CYS A 69 17.90 -0.04 5.02
CA CYS A 69 17.81 -0.94 3.87
C CYS A 69 16.35 -1.15 3.44
N LEU A 70 15.43 -1.36 4.39
CA LEU A 70 14.00 -1.56 4.12
C LEU A 70 13.32 -0.32 3.56
N GLU A 71 13.75 0.86 4.00
CA GLU A 71 13.33 2.16 3.47
C GLU A 71 14.03 2.52 2.15
N CYS A 72 14.78 1.56 1.58
CA CYS A 72 15.48 1.69 0.31
C CYS A 72 16.36 2.94 0.23
N ARG A 73 17.06 3.30 1.32
CA ARG A 73 17.93 4.47 1.36
C ARG A 73 19.08 4.35 0.36
N CYS A 74 19.13 5.26 -0.61
CA CYS A 74 20.04 5.18 -1.75
C CYS A 74 21.52 5.15 -1.37
N ASP A 75 21.89 5.82 -0.27
CA ASP A 75 23.25 5.84 0.25
C ASP A 75 23.71 4.47 0.77
N LEU A 76 22.80 3.65 1.29
CA LEU A 76 23.12 2.29 1.74
C LEU A 76 23.24 1.29 0.59
N TYR A 77 22.58 1.54 -0.55
CA TYR A 77 22.73 0.69 -1.74
C TYR A 77 23.83 1.17 -2.68
N ASN A 78 24.38 2.37 -2.46
CA ASN A 78 25.37 3.02 -3.33
C ASN A 78 24.91 3.10 -4.80
N ILE A 79 23.65 3.48 -5.00
CA ILE A 79 23.00 3.57 -6.32
C ILE A 79 22.77 5.04 -6.70
N THR A 80 23.09 5.38 -7.94
CA THR A 80 22.86 6.71 -8.54
C THR A 80 22.05 6.65 -9.84
N VAL A 81 21.75 5.45 -10.34
CA VAL A 81 21.01 5.18 -11.57
C VAL A 81 19.94 4.12 -11.26
N GLY A 82 18.69 4.42 -11.60
CA GLY A 82 17.56 3.51 -11.39
C GLY A 82 17.53 2.35 -12.38
N GLU A 83 16.59 1.43 -12.19
CA GLU A 83 16.42 0.23 -13.02
C GLU A 83 16.18 0.56 -14.52
N ASP A 84 15.51 1.68 -14.80
CA ASP A 84 15.24 2.15 -16.16
C ASP A 84 16.47 2.77 -16.85
N GLY A 85 17.63 2.74 -16.19
CA GLY A 85 18.89 3.29 -16.67
C GLY A 85 18.98 4.81 -16.56
N ARG A 86 18.01 5.48 -15.93
CA ARG A 86 18.03 6.94 -15.75
C ARG A 86 18.71 7.32 -14.43
N PRO A 87 19.43 8.45 -14.39
CA PRO A 87 19.97 8.98 -13.15
C PRO A 87 18.86 9.24 -12.12
N ILE A 88 19.10 8.85 -10.87
CA ILE A 88 18.24 9.21 -9.76
C ILE A 88 18.34 10.72 -9.55
N LYS A 89 17.18 11.38 -9.40
CA LYS A 89 17.12 12.83 -9.25
C LYS A 89 17.77 13.28 -7.95
N ASP A 90 18.46 14.42 -8.00
CA ASP A 90 18.98 15.09 -6.82
C ASP A 90 17.86 15.31 -5.80
N GLY A 91 18.08 14.86 -4.57
CA GLY A 91 17.13 14.96 -3.46
C GLY A 91 16.23 13.75 -3.23
N TYR A 92 16.22 12.74 -4.11
CA TYR A 92 15.59 11.44 -3.84
C TYR A 92 16.50 10.64 -2.90
N LYS A 93 16.11 10.51 -1.63
CA LYS A 93 16.96 9.93 -0.58
C LYS A 93 16.77 8.42 -0.40
N GLY A 94 15.58 7.92 -0.72
CA GLY A 94 15.25 6.51 -0.62
C GLY A 94 13.86 6.19 -1.16
N GLY A 95 13.63 4.92 -1.40
CA GLY A 95 12.43 4.36 -2.02
C GLY A 95 12.77 3.43 -3.19
N LEU A 96 11.74 2.92 -3.87
CA LEU A 96 11.85 1.83 -4.86
C LEU A 96 12.91 2.04 -5.95
N LEU A 97 13.20 3.29 -6.35
CA LEU A 97 14.23 3.56 -7.37
C LEU A 97 15.65 3.15 -6.96
N CYS A 98 15.88 2.95 -5.66
CA CYS A 98 17.19 2.62 -5.10
C CYS A 98 17.34 1.15 -4.69
N CYS A 99 16.27 0.36 -4.77
CA CYS A 99 16.23 -1.04 -4.35
C CYS A 99 15.57 -1.95 -5.40
N TYR A 100 15.97 -1.86 -6.66
CA TYR A 100 15.49 -2.78 -7.71
C TYR A 100 16.19 -4.15 -7.68
N ASP A 101 15.80 -5.06 -8.57
CA ASP A 101 16.32 -6.43 -8.56
C ASP A 101 17.86 -6.49 -8.68
N GLY A 102 18.47 -7.38 -7.89
CA GLY A 102 19.91 -7.63 -7.89
C GLY A 102 20.78 -6.61 -7.15
N VAL A 103 20.24 -5.49 -6.66
CA VAL A 103 21.02 -4.55 -5.82
C VAL A 103 21.14 -5.04 -4.39
N HIS A 104 22.21 -4.64 -3.70
CA HIS A 104 22.53 -5.11 -2.36
C HIS A 104 22.74 -3.93 -1.42
N CYS A 105 22.10 -3.99 -0.26
CA CYS A 105 22.32 -3.00 0.80
C CYS A 105 23.68 -3.20 1.46
N GLN A 106 24.26 -2.14 2.01
CA GLN A 106 25.56 -2.15 2.65
C GLN A 106 25.64 -3.17 3.79
N LEU A 107 26.60 -4.09 3.69
CA LEU A 107 26.88 -5.13 4.68
C LEU A 107 27.92 -4.65 5.70
N LYS A 108 27.85 -5.21 6.92
CA LYS A 108 28.89 -5.06 7.93
C LYS A 108 30.19 -5.71 7.46
N ASP A 109 31.32 -5.09 7.79
CA ASP A 109 32.64 -5.61 7.44
C ASP A 109 32.82 -7.05 7.93
N GLY A 110 33.26 -7.93 7.02
CA GLY A 110 33.50 -9.34 7.31
C GLY A 110 32.24 -10.21 7.42
N TYR A 111 31.04 -9.66 7.16
CA TYR A 111 29.83 -10.48 7.08
C TYR A 111 29.90 -11.43 5.89
N VAL A 112 29.79 -12.72 6.17
CA VAL A 112 29.64 -13.77 5.15
C VAL A 112 28.24 -14.34 5.30
N GLY A 113 27.36 -13.96 4.37
CA GLY A 113 26.00 -14.46 4.31
C GLY A 113 25.93 -15.86 3.68
N GLU A 114 24.91 -16.62 4.06
CA GLU A 114 24.56 -17.87 3.39
C GLU A 114 23.48 -17.63 2.35
N SER A 115 23.64 -18.25 1.18
CA SER A 115 22.58 -18.31 0.18
C SER A 115 21.38 -19.06 0.75
N ARG A 116 20.19 -18.47 0.60
CA ARG A 116 18.92 -19.09 0.96
C ARG A 116 17.97 -19.01 -0.21
N THR A 117 17.25 -20.09 -0.44
CA THR A 117 16.14 -20.12 -1.40
C THR A 117 14.85 -19.95 -0.62
N TYR A 118 14.07 -18.94 -1.01
CA TYR A 118 12.75 -18.69 -0.45
C TYR A 118 11.69 -19.17 -1.45
N TYR A 119 10.60 -19.72 -0.92
CA TYR A 119 9.44 -20.10 -1.70
C TYR A 119 8.25 -19.32 -1.15
N LEU A 120 7.46 -18.71 -2.04
CA LEU A 120 6.17 -18.17 -1.65
C LEU A 120 5.11 -19.26 -1.78
N GLN A 121 4.30 -19.40 -0.75
CA GLN A 121 3.08 -20.20 -0.78
C GLN A 121 1.89 -19.28 -0.57
N TYR A 122 0.88 -19.42 -1.42
CA TYR A 122 -0.39 -18.71 -1.30
C TYR A 122 -1.54 -19.70 -1.51
N THR A 123 -2.67 -19.44 -0.85
CA THR A 123 -3.93 -20.17 -1.08
C THR A 123 -4.95 -19.16 -1.54
N VAL A 124 -5.42 -19.27 -2.78
CA VAL A 124 -6.53 -18.45 -3.29
C VAL A 124 -7.80 -19.28 -3.21
N HIS A 125 -8.79 -18.75 -2.52
CA HIS A 125 -10.16 -19.28 -2.58
C HIS A 125 -10.91 -18.54 -3.67
N TYR A 126 -11.45 -19.29 -4.63
CA TYR A 126 -12.25 -18.76 -5.74
C TYR A 126 -13.50 -19.61 -5.93
N LEU A 127 -14.49 -19.05 -6.62
CA LEU A 127 -15.73 -19.71 -6.95
C LEU A 127 -16.15 -19.33 -8.38
N ASP A 128 -16.87 -20.22 -9.06
CA ASP A 128 -17.38 -19.95 -10.40
C ASP A 128 -18.40 -18.80 -10.34
N TRP A 129 -18.32 -17.91 -11.32
CA TRP A 129 -19.19 -16.74 -11.35
C TRP A 129 -20.67 -17.15 -11.49
N SER A 130 -21.57 -16.47 -10.76
CA SER A 130 -23.02 -16.69 -10.83
C SER A 130 -23.77 -15.39 -10.52
N ASP A 131 -25.06 -15.34 -10.88
CA ASP A 131 -25.92 -14.17 -10.66
C ASP A 131 -26.16 -13.85 -9.17
N SER A 132 -25.75 -14.73 -8.26
CA SER A 132 -25.82 -14.50 -6.81
C SER A 132 -24.65 -13.71 -6.25
N ILE A 133 -23.58 -13.53 -7.05
CA ILE A 133 -22.37 -12.80 -6.66
C ILE A 133 -22.54 -11.33 -6.96
N LEU A 134 -22.11 -10.49 -6.02
CA LEU A 134 -22.12 -9.05 -6.17
C LEU A 134 -20.69 -8.54 -6.49
N PRO A 135 -20.42 -8.09 -7.73
CA PRO A 135 -19.08 -7.65 -8.11
C PRO A 135 -18.70 -6.36 -7.39
N VAL A 136 -17.52 -6.33 -6.77
CA VAL A 136 -16.97 -5.09 -6.19
C VAL A 136 -16.01 -4.40 -7.16
N LYS A 137 -15.93 -3.07 -7.06
CA LYS A 137 -14.85 -2.26 -7.60
C LYS A 137 -13.79 -2.07 -6.52
N ILE A 138 -12.54 -2.26 -6.91
CA ILE A 138 -11.40 -2.10 -6.01
C ILE A 138 -10.80 -0.72 -6.25
N TYR A 139 -10.55 0.04 -5.21
CA TYR A 139 -9.86 1.32 -5.30
C TYR A 139 -8.63 1.29 -4.43
N ILE A 140 -7.49 1.68 -5.01
CA ILE A 140 -6.30 2.03 -4.23
C ILE A 140 -6.08 3.53 -4.38
N PHE A 141 -6.17 4.22 -3.25
CA PHE A 141 -5.95 5.65 -3.13
C PHE A 141 -4.57 5.93 -2.57
N ASP A 142 -3.96 7.03 -3.03
CA ASP A 142 -2.59 7.42 -2.68
C ASP A 142 -2.60 8.81 -2.03
N SER A 143 -2.04 8.92 -0.83
CA SER A 143 -1.91 10.18 -0.08
C SER A 143 -0.99 11.20 -0.75
N THR A 144 -0.24 10.80 -1.78
CA THR A 144 0.60 11.67 -2.63
C THR A 144 -0.11 12.11 -3.92
N TYR A 145 -1.38 11.75 -4.10
CA TYR A 145 -2.14 12.13 -5.29
C TYR A 145 -2.22 13.64 -5.47
N GLU A 146 -1.83 14.10 -6.67
CA GLU A 146 -1.86 15.51 -7.07
C GLU A 146 -2.57 15.65 -8.43
N GLY A 147 -3.91 15.66 -8.39
CA GLY A 147 -4.80 16.02 -9.51
C GLY A 147 -4.89 15.04 -10.69
N SER A 148 -3.78 14.42 -11.09
CA SER A 148 -3.75 13.38 -12.15
C SER A 148 -2.58 12.41 -12.01
N GLY A 149 -1.80 12.49 -10.93
CA GLY A 149 -0.60 11.68 -10.74
C GLY A 149 -0.44 11.22 -9.30
N CYS A 150 0.21 10.07 -9.14
CA CYS A 150 0.51 9.43 -7.86
C CYS A 150 2.03 9.21 -7.77
N LYS A 151 2.64 9.57 -6.64
CA LYS A 151 4.09 9.36 -6.42
C LYS A 151 4.37 8.04 -5.72
N VAL A 152 3.37 7.39 -5.13
CA VAL A 152 3.42 6.14 -4.34
C VAL A 152 4.17 6.29 -3.02
N GLU A 153 5.35 6.89 -3.07
CA GLU A 153 6.26 7.04 -1.94
C GLU A 153 6.53 8.51 -1.61
N PHE A 154 6.83 8.78 -0.35
CA PHE A 154 7.28 10.08 0.13
C PHE A 154 8.27 9.93 1.30
N ASP A 155 8.95 11.03 1.64
CA ASP A 155 9.89 11.09 2.77
C ASP A 155 9.23 11.73 4.00
N VAL A 156 9.55 11.20 5.18
CA VAL A 156 9.20 11.79 6.47
C VAL A 156 10.45 12.40 7.09
N SER A 157 10.49 13.72 7.21
CA SER A 157 11.58 14.41 7.89
C SER A 157 11.42 14.39 9.41
N SER A 158 12.49 14.09 10.14
CA SER A 158 12.47 14.10 11.61
C SER A 158 12.12 15.47 12.20
N CYS A 159 11.41 15.50 13.33
CA CYS A 159 11.22 16.70 14.13
C CYS A 159 12.52 17.03 14.91
N SER A 160 12.99 18.27 14.89
CA SER A 160 14.22 18.65 15.60
C SER A 160 13.94 19.02 17.07
N SER A 161 14.60 18.29 17.99
CA SER A 161 14.94 18.64 19.39
C SER A 161 13.93 18.40 20.53
N GLN A 162 14.53 18.13 21.70
CA GLN A 162 13.94 17.89 23.01
C GLN A 162 12.86 18.95 23.36
N ASN A 163 11.66 18.50 23.77
CA ASN A 163 10.50 19.32 24.17
C ASN A 163 9.47 19.67 23.08
N VAL A 164 9.19 18.72 22.18
CA VAL A 164 8.07 18.84 21.24
C VAL A 164 6.95 17.91 21.72
N SER A 165 5.71 18.41 21.78
CA SER A 165 4.55 17.59 22.16
C SER A 165 4.33 16.48 21.13
N THR A 166 3.72 15.35 21.53
CA THR A 166 3.53 14.19 20.63
C THR A 166 2.75 14.53 19.34
N SER A 167 1.85 15.51 19.39
CA SER A 167 1.11 16.01 18.21
C SER A 167 1.99 16.79 17.23
N GLU A 168 3.03 17.49 17.69
CA GLU A 168 3.92 18.30 16.84
C GLU A 168 4.99 17.45 16.13
N CYS A 169 5.22 16.22 16.59
CA CYS A 169 6.15 15.26 15.96
C CYS A 169 5.43 14.20 15.10
N THR A 170 4.26 14.54 14.56
CA THR A 170 3.53 13.72 13.58
C THR A 170 3.49 14.44 12.23
N LEU A 171 3.79 13.73 11.15
CA LEU A 171 3.51 14.18 9.79
C LEU A 171 2.12 13.68 9.40
N MET A 172 1.28 14.58 8.92
CA MET A 172 0.00 14.23 8.29
C MET A 172 0.15 14.46 6.79
N GLN A 173 0.33 13.38 6.03
CA GLN A 173 0.29 13.40 4.58
C GLN A 173 -1.18 13.28 4.14
N GLU A 174 -1.63 14.16 3.25
CA GLU A 174 -3.02 14.16 2.80
C GLU A 174 -3.17 14.36 1.30
N SER A 175 -4.24 13.78 0.75
CA SER A 175 -4.72 14.03 -0.61
C SER A 175 -6.24 14.04 -0.66
N VAL A 176 -6.77 14.64 -1.72
CA VAL A 176 -8.21 14.62 -2.05
C VAL A 176 -8.36 14.03 -3.44
N MET A 177 -9.24 13.05 -3.57
CA MET A 177 -9.47 12.29 -4.80
C MET A 177 -10.97 12.12 -5.03
N GLU A 178 -11.40 12.09 -6.29
CA GLU A 178 -12.78 11.79 -6.62
C GLU A 178 -12.97 10.27 -6.75
N VAL A 179 -14.08 9.75 -6.21
CA VAL A 179 -14.48 8.36 -6.38
C VAL A 179 -15.10 8.18 -7.77
N PRO A 180 -14.50 7.37 -8.67
CA PRO A 180 -15.02 7.22 -10.03
C PRO A 180 -16.42 6.62 -10.09
N ILE A 181 -16.65 5.52 -9.36
CA ILE A 181 -17.95 4.85 -9.28
C ILE A 181 -18.31 4.65 -7.81
N GLY A 182 -19.40 5.30 -7.40
CA GLY A 182 -19.95 5.22 -6.05
C GLY A 182 -20.64 3.89 -5.76
N GLY A 183 -20.91 3.64 -4.48
CA GLY A 183 -21.54 2.43 -4.00
C GLY A 183 -21.42 2.24 -2.50
N ASP A 184 -21.76 1.04 -2.04
CA ASP A 184 -21.59 0.63 -0.64
C ASP A 184 -20.13 0.22 -0.41
N VAL A 185 -19.50 0.81 0.60
CA VAL A 185 -18.17 0.36 1.04
C VAL A 185 -18.36 -0.98 1.73
N ILE A 186 -17.63 -2.01 1.30
CA ILE A 186 -17.72 -3.38 1.82
C ILE A 186 -16.52 -3.72 2.69
N TYR A 187 -15.35 -3.19 2.32
CA TYR A 187 -14.10 -3.42 3.01
C TYR A 187 -13.18 -2.23 2.84
N GLY A 188 -12.37 -1.95 3.85
CA GLY A 188 -11.33 -0.93 3.79
C GLY A 188 -10.11 -1.27 4.64
N VAL A 189 -8.92 -0.91 4.15
CA VAL A 189 -7.66 -1.02 4.89
C VAL A 189 -6.63 -0.03 4.35
N SER A 190 -5.81 0.57 5.21
CA SER A 190 -4.65 1.35 4.79
C SER A 190 -3.38 0.50 4.75
N HIS A 191 -2.43 0.90 3.90
CA HIS A 191 -1.07 0.36 3.83
C HIS A 191 -0.07 1.46 4.18
N GLN A 192 0.84 1.13 5.11
CA GLN A 192 1.90 2.02 5.59
C GLN A 192 3.19 1.23 5.81
N HIS A 193 4.32 1.93 5.71
CA HIS A 193 5.65 1.43 6.09
C HIS A 193 5.97 1.77 7.55
N ALA A 194 7.12 1.28 8.03
CA ALA A 194 7.61 1.57 9.38
C ALA A 194 7.58 3.08 9.67
N GLY A 195 7.15 3.44 10.89
CA GLY A 195 6.90 4.82 11.29
C GLY A 195 5.44 5.27 11.09
N GLY A 196 4.61 4.52 10.37
CA GLY A 196 3.19 4.77 10.24
C GLY A 196 2.47 4.76 11.59
N ILE A 197 1.54 5.69 11.79
CA ILE A 197 0.70 5.84 12.99
C ILE A 197 -0.76 5.42 12.70
N GLY A 198 -1.20 5.59 11.46
CA GLY A 198 -2.55 5.26 11.02
C GLY A 198 -2.93 5.98 9.73
N GLY A 199 -3.83 5.36 8.97
CA GLY A 199 -4.46 5.93 7.80
C GLY A 199 -5.96 6.10 8.02
N ALA A 200 -6.56 7.11 7.39
CA ALA A 200 -8.00 7.33 7.47
C ALA A 200 -8.54 7.92 6.17
N ILE A 201 -9.72 7.47 5.76
CA ILE A 201 -10.47 8.01 4.62
C ILE A 201 -11.74 8.67 5.16
N TYR A 202 -11.99 9.90 4.71
CA TYR A 202 -13.19 10.66 5.03
C TYR A 202 -13.96 11.01 3.75
N GLY A 203 -15.28 10.98 3.85
CA GLY A 203 -16.16 11.51 2.80
C GLY A 203 -16.12 13.03 2.72
N GLN A 204 -16.72 13.59 1.68
CA GLN A 204 -16.71 15.04 1.43
C GLN A 204 -17.36 15.83 2.57
N ASP A 205 -18.35 15.24 3.23
CA ASP A 205 -19.09 15.77 4.38
C ASP A 205 -18.37 15.56 5.73
N GLY A 206 -17.16 14.98 5.71
CA GLY A 206 -16.34 14.72 6.89
C GLY A 206 -16.69 13.42 7.63
N ARG A 207 -17.62 12.61 7.12
CA ARG A 207 -17.90 11.29 7.71
C ARG A 207 -16.68 10.37 7.57
N GLU A 208 -16.43 9.56 8.58
CA GLU A 208 -15.41 8.52 8.50
C GLU A 208 -15.89 7.39 7.57
N ILE A 209 -15.08 7.05 6.57
CA ILE A 209 -15.31 5.89 5.69
C ILE A 209 -14.57 4.68 6.27
N CYS A 210 -13.30 4.85 6.61
CA CYS A 210 -12.49 3.82 7.23
C CYS A 210 -11.27 4.44 7.91
N THR A 211 -10.96 3.98 9.12
CA THR A 211 -9.71 4.28 9.84
C THR A 211 -8.97 2.98 10.09
N SER A 212 -7.70 2.93 9.69
CA SER A 212 -6.82 1.76 9.81
C SER A 212 -5.61 2.11 10.67
N ILE A 213 -5.36 1.30 11.70
CA ILE A 213 -4.29 1.49 12.68
C ILE A 213 -3.28 0.35 12.53
N PRO A 214 -1.97 0.66 12.46
CA PRO A 214 -0.92 -0.35 12.37
C PRO A 214 -0.77 -1.16 13.63
N LEU A 215 -0.61 -2.47 13.44
CA LEU A 215 -0.18 -3.43 14.45
C LEU A 215 1.33 -3.60 14.29
N TYR A 216 2.08 -3.16 15.29
CA TYR A 216 3.52 -3.32 15.32
C TYR A 216 3.92 -4.64 15.99
N GLY A 217 4.93 -5.29 15.41
CA GLY A 217 5.55 -6.44 16.03
C GLY A 217 6.27 -6.05 17.32
N ASN A 218 6.47 -7.02 18.21
CA ASN A 218 7.16 -6.82 19.49
C ASN A 218 8.21 -7.90 19.81
N GLY A 219 8.45 -8.81 18.88
CA GLY A 219 9.33 -9.96 19.04
C GLY A 219 10.50 -9.97 18.05
N THR A 220 11.05 -11.17 17.85
CA THR A 220 12.16 -11.45 16.92
C THR A 220 11.82 -12.59 15.95
N GLU A 221 10.59 -13.09 16.05
CA GLU A 221 10.05 -14.17 15.24
C GLU A 221 9.47 -13.63 13.92
N VAL A 222 9.48 -14.48 12.90
CA VAL A 222 9.07 -14.11 11.55
C VAL A 222 7.60 -13.69 11.53
N GLY A 223 7.32 -12.45 11.13
CA GLY A 223 5.98 -11.86 11.11
C GLY A 223 5.53 -11.23 12.43
N ASN A 224 6.43 -11.05 13.40
CA ASN A 224 6.19 -10.30 14.64
C ASN A 224 7.44 -9.50 15.06
N GLU A 225 8.29 -9.12 14.10
CA GLU A 225 9.53 -8.41 14.39
C GLU A 225 9.29 -7.01 14.97
N ALA A 226 10.00 -6.67 16.05
CA ALA A 226 9.90 -5.38 16.70
C ALA A 226 10.25 -4.22 15.75
N GLY A 227 9.36 -3.21 15.69
CA GLY A 227 9.53 -2.03 14.85
C GLY A 227 8.96 -2.17 13.43
N TYR A 228 8.40 -3.33 13.07
CA TYR A 228 7.75 -3.57 11.79
C TYR A 228 6.24 -3.50 11.93
N ILE A 229 5.57 -2.98 10.91
CA ILE A 229 4.12 -3.13 10.77
C ILE A 229 3.87 -4.56 10.28
N VAL A 230 3.20 -5.35 11.12
CA VAL A 230 2.92 -6.78 10.88
C VAL A 230 1.44 -7.05 10.62
N GLY A 231 0.60 -6.03 10.83
CA GLY A 231 -0.82 -6.03 10.52
C GLY A 231 -1.39 -4.61 10.49
N MET A 232 -2.61 -4.49 10.00
CA MET A 232 -3.41 -3.26 10.01
C MET A 232 -4.83 -3.60 10.46
N THR A 233 -5.47 -2.71 11.23
CA THR A 233 -6.91 -2.84 11.46
C THR A 233 -7.68 -2.58 10.18
N THR A 234 -8.81 -3.25 10.02
CA THR A 234 -9.60 -3.28 8.78
C THR A 234 -11.03 -2.89 9.06
N CYS A 235 -11.67 -2.21 8.11
CA CYS A 235 -13.06 -1.82 8.18
C CYS A 235 -13.93 -2.83 7.42
N TYR A 236 -14.99 -3.31 8.08
CA TYR A 236 -16.06 -4.11 7.50
C TYR A 236 -17.39 -3.47 7.91
N PRO A 237 -17.77 -2.34 7.30
CA PRO A 237 -19.06 -1.72 7.59
C PRO A 237 -20.21 -2.65 7.18
N GLU A 238 -21.35 -2.50 7.85
CA GLU A 238 -22.56 -3.18 7.42
C GLU A 238 -22.97 -2.69 6.02
N PRO A 239 -23.39 -3.58 5.11
CA PRO A 239 -23.83 -3.16 3.77
C PRO A 239 -24.86 -2.02 3.81
N GLY A 240 -24.57 -0.94 3.10
CA GLY A 240 -25.40 0.27 3.05
C GLY A 240 -25.20 1.25 4.21
N SER A 241 -24.42 0.93 5.24
CA SER A 241 -24.16 1.87 6.35
C SER A 241 -23.11 2.92 6.02
N VAL A 242 -22.16 2.59 5.15
CA VAL A 242 -21.13 3.50 4.64
C VAL A 242 -21.17 3.46 3.12
N GLN A 243 -21.50 4.58 2.49
CA GLN A 243 -21.64 4.70 1.05
C GLN A 243 -20.67 5.74 0.52
N VAL A 244 -20.28 5.69 -0.74
CA VAL A 244 -19.56 6.76 -1.44
C VAL A 244 -20.31 7.09 -2.72
N MET A 245 -20.43 8.36 -3.10
CA MET A 245 -21.13 8.75 -4.33
C MET A 245 -20.16 8.82 -5.51
N SER A 246 -20.64 8.55 -6.73
CA SER A 246 -19.85 8.80 -7.94
C SER A 246 -19.51 10.30 -8.03
N GLY A 247 -18.24 10.62 -8.22
CA GLY A 247 -17.73 12.00 -8.20
C GLY A 247 -17.58 12.60 -6.80
N GLU A 248 -17.84 11.86 -5.72
CA GLU A 248 -17.59 12.35 -4.37
C GLU A 248 -16.09 12.55 -4.15
N SER A 249 -15.73 13.72 -3.64
CA SER A 249 -14.37 13.97 -3.15
C SER A 249 -14.15 13.28 -1.80
N ILE A 250 -13.24 12.33 -1.75
CA ILE A 250 -12.77 11.72 -0.50
C ILE A 250 -11.43 12.34 -0.08
N ARG A 251 -11.23 12.49 1.23
CA ARG A 251 -9.98 12.94 1.83
C ARG A 251 -9.26 11.75 2.44
N LEU A 252 -8.05 11.46 1.96
CA LEU A 252 -7.17 10.44 2.51
C LEU A 252 -6.11 11.09 3.40
N LEU A 253 -5.98 10.58 4.63
CA LEU A 253 -4.92 10.92 5.58
C LEU A 253 -4.01 9.73 5.80
N SER A 254 -2.71 9.99 5.87
CA SER A 254 -1.67 9.05 6.28
C SER A 254 -0.76 9.72 7.30
N ASN A 255 -0.84 9.26 8.55
CA ASN A 255 -0.06 9.82 9.65
C ASN A 255 1.20 9.01 9.89
N TYR A 256 2.32 9.70 10.10
CA TYR A 256 3.63 9.12 10.37
C TYR A 256 4.32 9.80 11.56
N SER A 257 5.03 9.00 12.35
CA SER A 257 5.93 9.49 13.38
C SER A 257 7.13 10.17 12.73
N ARG A 258 7.47 11.36 13.22
CA ARG A 258 8.66 12.11 12.82
C ARG A 258 9.77 11.99 13.86
N SER A 259 9.68 11.03 14.77
CA SER A 259 10.66 10.85 15.85
C SER A 259 12.05 10.55 15.29
N ILE A 260 12.08 9.87 14.15
CA ILE A 260 13.24 9.72 13.26
C ILE A 260 12.81 10.11 11.84
N SER A 261 13.78 10.22 10.93
CA SER A 261 13.46 10.40 9.52
C SER A 261 13.17 9.03 8.90
N HIS A 262 12.24 9.00 7.95
CA HIS A 262 11.94 7.84 7.12
C HIS A 262 12.01 8.21 5.63
N THR A 263 12.46 7.30 4.78
CA THR A 263 12.44 7.50 3.32
C THR A 263 11.59 6.46 2.62
N GLY A 264 11.06 6.79 1.44
CA GLY A 264 10.34 5.80 0.63
C GLY A 264 9.13 5.18 1.34
N VAL A 265 8.45 5.94 2.22
CA VAL A 265 7.28 5.42 2.92
C VAL A 265 6.03 5.56 2.05
N MET A 266 5.06 4.67 2.24
CA MET A 266 3.80 4.70 1.52
C MET A 266 2.64 5.17 2.38
N GLY A 267 1.63 5.78 1.76
CA GLY A 267 0.39 6.15 2.43
C GLY A 267 -0.77 5.83 1.52
N LEU A 268 -1.09 4.55 1.43
CA LEU A 268 -2.12 4.04 0.53
C LEU A 268 -3.35 3.61 1.32
N SER A 269 -4.52 3.65 0.68
CA SER A 269 -5.72 2.99 1.22
C SER A 269 -6.44 2.20 0.15
N TYR A 270 -6.77 0.97 0.49
CA TYR A 270 -7.57 0.05 -0.31
C TYR A 270 -9.00 0.05 0.19
N ILE A 271 -9.96 0.24 -0.70
CA ILE A 271 -11.36 -0.03 -0.41
C ILE A 271 -11.99 -0.90 -1.48
N ALA A 272 -12.87 -1.80 -1.06
CA ALA A 272 -13.77 -2.53 -1.96
C ALA A 272 -15.15 -1.89 -1.86
N VAL A 273 -15.72 -1.52 -3.01
CA VAL A 273 -17.01 -0.84 -3.11
C VAL A 273 -17.93 -1.68 -3.99
N TYR A 274 -19.09 -2.05 -3.48
CA TYR A 274 -20.15 -2.61 -4.29
C TYR A 274 -20.88 -1.46 -5.01
N PRO A 275 -20.75 -1.34 -6.34
CA PRO A 275 -21.22 -0.15 -7.05
C PRO A 275 -22.75 -0.07 -7.01
N HIS A 276 -23.27 1.15 -6.79
CA HIS A 276 -24.67 1.41 -7.10
C HIS A 276 -24.81 1.48 -8.62
N SER A 277 -25.88 0.90 -9.17
CA SER A 277 -26.21 1.09 -10.59
C SER A 277 -26.26 2.59 -10.87
N GLU A 278 -25.56 3.06 -11.91
CA GLU A 278 -25.74 4.44 -12.36
C GLU A 278 -27.24 4.70 -12.51
N ALA A 279 -27.77 5.68 -11.79
CA ALA A 279 -29.12 6.14 -11.99
C ALA A 279 -29.21 6.76 -13.39
N GLY A 280 -29.36 5.91 -14.42
CA GLY A 280 -29.41 6.33 -15.81
C GLY A 280 -28.64 5.47 -16.80
N THR A 281 -28.88 4.15 -16.84
CA THR A 281 -28.96 3.40 -18.12
C THR A 281 -29.51 1.99 -17.88
N LEU A 282 -30.84 1.89 -17.81
CA LEU A 282 -31.71 0.98 -18.55
C LEU A 282 -33.16 1.39 -18.32
#